data_AF-A0A256FCZ3-F1
#
_entry.id   AF-A0A256FCZ3-F1
#
_cell.length_a   1.000
_cell.length_b   1.000
_cell.length_c   1.000
_cell.angle_alpha   90.00
_cell.angle_beta   90.00
_cell.angle_gamma   90.00
#
_symmetry.space_group_name_H-M   'P 1'
#
loop_
_entity.id
_entity.type
_entity.pdbx_description
1 polymer ?
#
loop_
_entity_poly.entity_id
_entity_poly.type
_entity_poly.pdbx_seq_one_letter_code
_entity_poly.pdbx_strand_id
1 'polypeptide(L)'
;MPQSRLFFTVDKTEAERIYDILERAFEDDGFPIAITEIDEDRQISEVSVYTEDGAEELAARVDALVGAGKFETEELPDIDWVTHSLEGLKPVRAGRFFVHGSHDRDKLQPNEIPILIDAGLAFGTGHHGTTSGCLEMIEEVVEREHPTNALDLGTGSAVLAIAIAKLAPIPVLATDIDPIAVTVAAENTVLNEVSEHVITATAEGFDHPIFRSYTPFDLIVANILANPLVELAPSLKSHLAPSGSIILSGILDSQHDMVLAAYQAQGLTHEKTFHREGWVTIHLK
;
A
#
# COMPACT_ATOMS: atom_id res chain seq x y z
N MET A 1 8.84 20.59 2.74
CA MET A 1 8.83 21.87 1.99
C MET A 1 7.60 21.82 1.10
N PRO A 2 6.94 22.94 0.80
CA PRO A 2 5.76 22.91 -0.05
C PRO A 2 6.13 22.30 -1.41
N GLN A 3 5.40 21.26 -1.79
CA GLN A 3 5.61 20.57 -3.06
C GLN A 3 5.16 21.49 -4.19
N SER A 4 5.92 21.55 -5.27
CA SER A 4 5.53 22.27 -6.48
C SER A 4 5.13 21.28 -7.57
N ARG A 5 4.15 21.66 -8.39
CA ARG A 5 3.89 20.97 -9.65
C ARG A 5 3.96 21.92 -10.84
N LEU A 6 4.43 21.39 -11.97
CA LEU A 6 4.34 22.04 -13.27
C LEU A 6 3.34 21.24 -14.10
N PHE A 7 2.33 21.90 -14.67
CA PHE A 7 1.26 21.20 -15.34
C PHE A 7 0.84 21.81 -16.68
N PHE A 8 0.36 20.94 -17.58
CA PHE A 8 -0.12 21.26 -18.92
C PHE A 8 -1.58 20.89 -19.05
N THR A 9 -2.46 21.84 -19.34
CA THR A 9 -3.87 21.56 -19.66
C THR A 9 -4.04 21.55 -21.17
N VAL A 10 -4.12 20.35 -21.75
CA VAL A 10 -4.13 20.14 -23.20
C VAL A 10 -5.15 19.06 -23.58
N ASP A 11 -5.36 18.83 -24.87
CA ASP A 11 -6.15 17.67 -25.29
C ASP A 11 -5.42 16.36 -24.97
N LYS A 12 -6.19 15.27 -24.87
CA LYS A 12 -5.67 13.94 -24.51
C LYS A 12 -4.47 13.47 -25.34
N THR A 13 -4.47 13.72 -26.66
CA THR A 13 -3.38 13.25 -27.53
C THR A 13 -2.08 14.01 -27.25
N GLU A 14 -2.20 15.33 -27.05
CA GLU A 14 -1.06 16.15 -26.67
C GLU A 14 -0.59 15.85 -25.25
N ALA A 15 -1.49 15.51 -24.33
CA ALA A 15 -1.15 15.08 -22.98
C ALA A 15 -0.31 13.80 -22.98
N GLU A 16 -0.76 12.77 -23.72
CA GLU A 16 0.01 11.52 -23.89
C GLU A 16 1.39 11.79 -24.50
N ARG A 17 1.48 12.67 -25.50
CA ARG A 17 2.76 13.07 -26.10
C ARG A 17 3.71 13.75 -25.11
N ILE A 18 3.19 14.68 -24.30
CA ILE A 18 3.98 15.40 -23.29
C ILE A 18 4.43 14.42 -22.21
N TYR A 19 3.54 13.57 -21.71
CA TYR A 19 3.85 12.56 -20.71
C TYR A 19 5.01 11.65 -21.15
N ASP A 20 4.94 11.08 -22.35
CA ASP A 20 5.99 10.23 -22.91
C ASP A 20 7.36 10.92 -22.97
N ILE A 21 7.37 12.23 -23.25
CA ILE A 21 8.60 13.02 -23.31
C ILE A 21 9.18 13.21 -21.91
N LEU A 22 8.34 13.57 -20.94
CA LEU A 22 8.76 13.83 -19.57
C LEU A 22 9.17 12.54 -18.86
N GLU A 23 8.41 11.46 -19.01
CA GLU A 23 8.71 10.14 -18.44
C GLU A 23 10.09 9.65 -18.87
N ARG A 24 10.38 9.67 -20.19
CA ARG A 24 11.69 9.27 -20.71
C ARG A 24 12.82 10.20 -20.28
N ALA A 25 12.55 11.49 -20.13
CA ALA A 25 13.57 12.46 -19.80
C ALA A 25 13.92 12.48 -18.30
N PHE A 26 13.01 12.00 -17.46
CA PHE A 26 13.11 12.04 -15.99
C PHE A 26 13.12 10.67 -15.33
N GLU A 27 13.28 9.59 -16.11
CA GLU A 27 13.34 8.20 -15.64
C GLU A 27 14.37 8.02 -14.52
N ASP A 28 15.56 8.62 -14.67
CA ASP A 28 16.66 8.53 -13.69
C ASP A 28 16.55 9.56 -12.55
N ASP A 29 15.73 10.61 -12.72
CA ASP A 29 15.57 11.69 -11.74
C ASP A 29 14.53 11.34 -10.66
N GLY A 30 13.63 10.40 -10.93
CA GLY A 30 12.60 9.97 -9.99
C GLY A 30 11.47 10.98 -9.77
N PHE A 31 11.31 11.98 -10.66
CA PHE A 31 10.19 12.90 -10.59
C PHE A 31 8.87 12.18 -10.81
N PRO A 32 7.87 12.30 -9.91
CA PRO A 32 6.55 11.79 -10.17
C PRO A 32 5.91 12.54 -11.34
N ILE A 33 5.30 11.81 -12.27
CA ILE A 33 4.58 12.37 -13.41
C ILE A 33 3.21 11.69 -13.50
N ALA A 34 2.15 12.47 -13.69
CA ALA A 34 0.79 11.98 -13.79
C ALA A 34 0.05 12.60 -14.98
N ILE A 35 -0.87 11.84 -15.58
CA ILE A 35 -1.93 12.35 -16.45
C ILE A 35 -3.26 12.23 -15.71
N THR A 36 -4.02 13.30 -15.65
CA THR A 36 -5.36 13.35 -15.08
C THR A 36 -6.36 13.82 -16.14
N GLU A 37 -7.47 13.12 -16.31
CA GLU A 37 -8.56 13.57 -17.17
C GLU A 37 -9.41 14.60 -16.42
N ILE A 38 -9.45 15.85 -16.92
CA ILE A 38 -10.18 16.95 -16.28
C ILE A 38 -11.61 17.07 -16.83
N ASP A 39 -11.79 16.83 -18.12
CA ASP A 39 -13.09 16.92 -18.80
C ASP A 39 -13.15 15.85 -19.90
N GLU A 40 -13.81 14.74 -19.59
CA GLU A 40 -13.96 13.59 -20.50
C GLU A 40 -14.79 13.96 -21.75
N ASP A 41 -15.82 14.79 -21.60
CA ASP A 41 -16.67 15.22 -22.72
C ASP A 41 -15.88 16.07 -23.73
N ARG A 42 -14.92 16.86 -23.25
CA ARG A 42 -14.07 17.73 -24.07
C ARG A 42 -12.70 17.14 -24.38
N GLN A 43 -12.42 15.94 -23.88
CA GLN A 43 -11.12 15.26 -24.02
C GLN A 43 -9.95 16.13 -23.55
N ILE A 44 -10.14 16.84 -22.43
CA ILE A 44 -9.11 17.69 -21.82
C ILE A 44 -8.43 16.90 -20.71
N SER A 45 -7.12 16.86 -20.76
CA SER A 45 -6.27 16.20 -19.78
C SER A 45 -5.21 17.16 -19.26
N GLU A 46 -4.77 16.87 -18.05
CA GLU A 46 -3.68 17.57 -17.38
C GLU A 46 -2.51 16.64 -17.21
N VAL A 47 -1.33 17.06 -17.68
CA VAL A 47 -0.07 16.36 -17.39
C VAL A 47 0.66 17.15 -16.32
N SER A 48 0.98 16.53 -15.19
CA SER A 48 1.69 17.16 -14.08
C SER A 48 3.03 16.47 -13.82
N VAL A 49 4.07 17.24 -13.59
CA VAL A 49 5.34 16.77 -13.00
C VAL A 49 5.54 17.43 -11.64
N TYR A 50 5.92 16.65 -10.64
CA TYR A 50 5.98 17.07 -9.26
C TYR A 50 7.42 17.15 -8.75
N THR A 51 7.69 18.10 -7.87
CA THR A 51 8.99 18.22 -7.20
C THR A 51 8.86 18.79 -5.79
N GLU A 52 9.71 18.33 -4.88
CA GLU A 52 9.79 18.84 -3.49
C GLU A 52 10.71 20.06 -3.37
N ASP A 53 11.67 20.19 -4.29
CA ASP A 53 12.61 21.30 -4.40
C ASP A 53 12.99 21.58 -5.88
N GLY A 54 13.77 22.62 -6.15
CA GLY A 54 14.30 22.83 -7.52
C GLY A 54 13.27 23.15 -8.61
N ALA A 55 12.08 23.69 -8.28
CA ALA A 55 11.02 23.98 -9.26
C ALA A 55 11.47 24.86 -10.44
N GLU A 56 12.38 25.82 -10.22
CA GLU A 56 12.95 26.65 -11.29
C GLU A 56 13.85 25.85 -12.26
N GLU A 57 14.62 24.89 -11.73
CA GLU A 57 15.47 24.03 -12.55
C GLU A 57 14.62 23.05 -13.36
N LEU A 58 13.61 22.46 -12.71
CA LEU A 58 12.63 21.61 -13.38
C LEU A 58 11.90 22.37 -14.49
N ALA A 59 11.48 23.62 -14.24
CA ALA A 59 10.86 24.49 -15.24
C ALA A 59 11.76 24.69 -16.46
N ALA A 60 13.04 24.98 -16.26
CA ALA A 60 13.99 25.17 -17.36
C ALA A 60 14.18 23.88 -18.19
N ARG A 61 14.21 22.71 -17.52
CA ARG A 61 14.32 21.40 -18.19
C ARG A 61 13.07 21.07 -18.99
N VAL A 62 11.89 21.29 -18.40
CA VAL A 62 10.59 21.08 -19.05
C VAL A 62 10.46 21.99 -20.28
N ASP A 63 10.79 23.28 -20.16
CA ASP A 63 10.80 24.23 -21.29
C ASP A 63 11.68 23.74 -22.46
N ALA A 64 12.86 23.18 -22.15
CA ALA A 64 13.78 22.66 -23.17
C ALA A 64 13.22 21.42 -23.90
N LEU A 65 12.37 20.64 -23.25
CA LEU A 65 11.80 19.40 -23.79
C LEU A 65 10.52 19.64 -24.60
N VAL A 66 9.62 20.47 -24.11
CA VAL A 66 8.25 20.62 -24.65
C VAL A 66 7.96 21.97 -25.29
N GLY A 67 8.86 22.94 -25.09
CA GLY A 67 8.78 24.30 -25.61
C GLY A 67 8.41 25.32 -24.53
N ALA A 68 9.05 26.49 -24.61
CA ALA A 68 9.02 27.52 -23.59
C ALA A 68 7.61 28.03 -23.23
N GLY A 69 7.32 28.09 -21.93
CA GLY A 69 6.15 28.78 -21.35
C GLY A 69 4.81 28.11 -21.64
N LYS A 70 4.80 26.78 -21.84
CA LYS A 70 3.59 26.00 -22.14
C LYS A 70 2.92 25.36 -20.93
N PHE A 71 3.50 25.49 -19.74
CA PHE A 71 2.95 24.97 -18.49
C PHE A 71 2.64 26.08 -17.51
N GLU A 72 1.83 25.74 -16.53
CA GLU A 72 1.60 26.54 -15.33
C GLU A 72 2.36 25.92 -14.16
N THR A 73 2.77 26.74 -13.20
CA THR A 73 3.40 26.29 -11.95
C THR A 73 2.46 26.58 -10.80
N GLU A 74 2.23 25.57 -9.98
CA GLU A 74 1.44 25.68 -8.76
C GLU A 74 2.28 25.18 -7.59
N GLU A 75 2.43 26.06 -6.59
CA GLU A 75 2.89 25.64 -5.27
C GLU A 75 1.70 24.98 -4.59
N LEU A 76 1.80 23.65 -4.42
CA LEU A 76 0.78 22.92 -3.72
C LEU A 76 0.86 23.31 -2.25
N PRO A 77 -0.29 23.61 -1.62
CA PRO A 77 -0.30 23.79 -0.17
C PRO A 77 0.32 22.54 0.47
N ASP A 78 0.97 22.73 1.62
CA ASP A 78 1.46 21.64 2.48
C ASP A 78 0.26 20.91 3.08
N ILE A 79 -0.50 20.28 2.19
CA ILE A 79 -1.60 19.40 2.47
C ILE A 79 -0.92 18.10 2.83
N ASP A 80 -1.09 17.73 4.08
CA ASP A 80 -0.92 16.36 4.48
C ASP A 80 -1.99 15.53 3.75
N TRP A 81 -1.64 15.07 2.54
CA TRP A 81 -2.50 14.26 1.69
C TRP A 81 -2.89 12.95 2.38
N VAL A 82 -2.13 12.52 3.39
CA VAL A 82 -2.53 11.43 4.29
C VAL A 82 -3.76 11.88 5.08
N THR A 83 -3.68 13.01 5.81
CA THR A 83 -4.84 13.61 6.51
C THR A 83 -6.02 13.87 5.57
N HIS A 84 -5.79 14.40 4.37
CA HIS A 84 -6.89 14.71 3.43
C HIS A 84 -7.52 13.44 2.81
N SER A 85 -6.75 12.37 2.58
CA SER A 85 -7.27 11.06 2.17
C SER A 85 -8.07 10.36 3.28
N LEU A 86 -7.87 10.76 4.54
CA LEU A 86 -8.51 10.15 5.72
C LEU A 86 -9.90 10.71 6.03
N GLU A 87 -10.22 11.94 5.61
CA GLU A 87 -11.51 12.62 5.89
C GLU A 87 -12.74 11.96 5.24
N GLY A 88 -12.53 10.96 4.36
CA GLY A 88 -13.59 10.31 3.58
C GLY A 88 -13.74 8.80 3.79
N LEU A 89 -13.02 8.18 4.73
CA LEU A 89 -13.03 6.73 4.86
C LEU A 89 -14.38 6.21 5.35
N LYS A 90 -15.09 5.52 4.46
CA LYS A 90 -16.26 4.73 4.84
C LYS A 90 -15.79 3.47 5.59
N PRO A 91 -16.53 3.03 6.62
CA PRO A 91 -16.18 1.80 7.30
C PRO A 91 -16.24 0.62 6.34
N VAL A 92 -15.30 -0.30 6.48
CA VAL A 92 -15.11 -1.45 5.58
C VAL A 92 -15.55 -2.72 6.29
N ARG A 93 -16.34 -3.53 5.59
CA ARG A 93 -16.69 -4.90 6.00
C ARG A 93 -15.96 -5.88 5.09
N ALA A 94 -15.21 -6.79 5.68
CA ALA A 94 -14.45 -7.81 4.95
C ALA A 94 -14.45 -9.09 5.79
N GLY A 95 -15.14 -10.12 5.32
CA GLY A 95 -15.38 -11.32 6.13
C GLY A 95 -16.07 -10.99 7.46
N ARG A 96 -15.54 -11.47 8.58
CA ARG A 96 -15.99 -11.11 9.93
C ARG A 96 -15.51 -9.75 10.41
N PHE A 97 -14.61 -9.07 9.71
CA PHE A 97 -14.03 -7.81 10.18
C PHE A 97 -14.88 -6.59 9.84
N PHE A 98 -14.96 -5.67 10.80
CA PHE A 98 -15.52 -4.34 10.64
C PHE A 98 -14.42 -3.30 10.93
N VAL A 99 -13.79 -2.78 9.89
CA VAL A 99 -12.79 -1.70 10.01
C VAL A 99 -13.51 -0.36 10.03
N HIS A 100 -13.30 0.43 11.08
CA HIS A 100 -14.06 1.65 11.29
C HIS A 100 -13.25 2.73 12.01
N GLY A 101 -13.60 3.99 11.79
CA GLY A 101 -13.15 5.10 12.63
C GLY A 101 -14.01 5.25 13.89
N SER A 102 -13.58 6.07 14.84
CA SER A 102 -14.28 6.30 16.12
C SER A 102 -15.72 6.79 15.93
N HIS A 103 -16.01 7.52 14.85
CA HIS A 103 -17.34 8.03 14.53
C HIS A 103 -18.33 6.97 14.03
N ASP A 104 -17.87 5.77 13.67
CA ASP A 104 -18.68 4.69 13.10
C ASP A 104 -18.86 3.51 14.07
N ARG A 105 -18.46 3.66 15.34
CA ARG A 105 -18.51 2.58 16.35
C ARG A 105 -19.93 2.07 16.59
N ASP A 106 -20.94 2.90 16.39
CA ASP A 106 -22.36 2.56 16.52
C ASP A 106 -22.89 1.67 15.38
N LYS A 107 -22.14 1.53 14.28
CA LYS A 107 -22.49 0.69 13.13
C LYS A 107 -22.02 -0.76 13.25
N LEU A 108 -21.33 -1.13 14.34
CA LEU A 108 -20.87 -2.49 14.60
C LEU A 108 -22.05 -3.44 14.77
N GLN A 109 -22.05 -4.55 14.03
CA GLN A 109 -23.07 -5.59 14.11
C GLN A 109 -22.64 -6.74 15.05
N PRO A 110 -23.61 -7.49 15.61
CA PRO A 110 -23.29 -8.70 16.37
C PRO A 110 -22.46 -9.70 15.55
N ASN A 111 -21.43 -10.28 16.18
CA ASN A 111 -20.48 -11.25 15.60
C ASN A 111 -19.44 -10.68 14.62
N GLU A 112 -19.41 -9.36 14.40
CA GLU A 112 -18.29 -8.70 13.72
C GLU A 112 -17.10 -8.54 14.68
N ILE A 113 -15.89 -8.64 14.13
CA ILE A 113 -14.62 -8.33 14.79
C ILE A 113 -14.30 -6.87 14.50
N PRO A 114 -14.44 -5.94 15.46
CA PRO A 114 -14.15 -4.54 15.23
C PRO A 114 -12.63 -4.32 15.11
N ILE A 115 -12.21 -3.53 14.12
CA ILE A 115 -10.86 -2.97 14.02
C ILE A 115 -11.00 -1.46 13.96
N LEU A 116 -10.58 -0.79 15.03
CA LEU A 116 -10.62 0.67 15.13
C LEU A 116 -9.35 1.25 14.49
N ILE A 117 -9.50 2.01 13.41
CA ILE A 117 -8.42 2.79 12.80
C ILE A 117 -8.94 4.22 12.71
N ASP A 118 -8.47 5.09 13.60
CA ASP A 118 -8.84 6.50 13.56
C ASP A 118 -8.04 7.25 12.49
N ALA A 119 -8.71 8.22 11.88
CA ALA A 119 -8.11 9.09 10.86
C ALA A 119 -6.93 9.88 11.47
N GLY A 120 -5.72 9.36 11.28
CA GLY A 120 -4.43 10.01 11.51
C GLY A 120 -3.39 9.45 10.54
N LEU A 121 -2.22 10.09 10.45
CA LEU A 121 -1.04 9.94 9.55
C LEU A 121 -0.62 8.55 9.01
N ALA A 122 -1.35 7.46 9.25
CA ALA A 122 -1.05 6.16 8.70
C ALA A 122 -1.47 6.00 7.23
N PHE A 123 -0.46 5.70 6.42
CA PHE A 123 -0.60 4.93 5.19
C PHE A 123 -1.32 3.59 5.48
N GLY A 124 -2.15 3.10 4.56
CA GLY A 124 -2.99 1.91 4.79
C GLY A 124 -4.46 2.23 5.07
N THR A 125 -4.96 3.34 4.52
CA THR A 125 -6.32 3.88 4.64
C THR A 125 -7.42 3.01 4.01
N GLY A 126 -7.10 1.81 3.51
CA GLY A 126 -8.09 0.91 2.94
C GLY A 126 -8.53 1.33 1.55
N HIS A 127 -7.62 1.21 0.57
CA HIS A 127 -8.05 1.02 -0.81
C HIS A 127 -8.99 -0.20 -0.82
N HIS A 128 -10.30 0.06 -0.97
CA HIS A 128 -11.36 -0.87 -0.57
C HIS A 128 -11.14 -2.30 -1.11
N GLY A 129 -10.65 -2.45 -2.34
CA GLY A 129 -10.30 -3.74 -2.94
C GLY A 129 -9.17 -4.50 -2.24
N THR A 130 -8.01 -3.87 -2.01
CA THR A 130 -6.79 -4.57 -1.56
C THR A 130 -6.84 -4.97 -0.10
N THR A 131 -7.28 -4.07 0.80
CA THR A 131 -7.37 -4.36 2.24
C THR A 131 -8.50 -5.34 2.53
N SER A 132 -9.66 -5.21 1.88
CA SER A 132 -10.76 -6.18 2.07
C SER A 132 -10.39 -7.58 1.57
N GLY A 133 -9.69 -7.67 0.43
CA GLY A 133 -9.17 -8.92 -0.10
C GLY A 133 -8.19 -9.60 0.87
N CYS A 134 -7.26 -8.83 1.46
CA CYS A 134 -6.36 -9.34 2.50
C CYS A 134 -7.12 -9.84 3.73
N LEU A 135 -8.04 -9.04 4.28
CA LEU A 135 -8.77 -9.40 5.50
C LEU A 135 -9.55 -10.71 5.34
N GLU A 136 -10.22 -10.90 4.20
CA GLU A 136 -10.93 -12.16 3.90
C GLU A 136 -9.96 -13.34 3.70
N MET A 137 -8.86 -13.12 3.00
CA MET A 137 -7.85 -14.18 2.81
C MET A 137 -7.19 -14.57 4.14
N ILE A 138 -6.91 -13.60 5.01
CA ILE A 138 -6.38 -13.82 6.36
C ILE A 138 -7.35 -14.67 7.17
N GLU A 139 -8.65 -14.35 7.13
CA GLU A 139 -9.67 -15.14 7.82
C GLU A 139 -9.64 -16.60 7.36
N GLU A 140 -9.69 -16.84 6.04
CA GLU A 140 -9.64 -18.20 5.49
C GLU A 140 -8.36 -18.96 5.89
N VAL A 141 -7.21 -18.31 5.80
CA VAL A 141 -5.90 -18.94 6.08
C VAL A 141 -5.72 -19.20 7.57
N VAL A 142 -6.03 -18.26 8.45
CA VAL A 142 -5.88 -18.42 9.91
C VAL A 142 -6.82 -19.51 10.43
N GLU A 143 -8.06 -19.58 9.95
CA GLU A 143 -9.00 -20.61 10.34
C GLU A 143 -8.61 -22.01 9.86
N ARG A 144 -8.04 -22.12 8.66
CA ARG A 144 -7.69 -23.40 8.05
C ARG A 144 -6.34 -23.94 8.51
N GLU A 145 -5.37 -23.06 8.70
CA GLU A 145 -3.96 -23.43 8.84
C GLU A 145 -3.41 -23.22 10.25
N HIS A 146 -4.11 -22.45 11.10
CA HIS A 146 -3.74 -22.20 12.49
C HIS A 146 -2.27 -21.79 12.66
N PRO A 147 -1.81 -20.71 11.98
CA PRO A 147 -0.44 -20.25 12.11
C PRO A 147 -0.11 -19.92 13.57
N THR A 148 1.14 -20.11 13.97
CA THR A 148 1.61 -19.85 15.34
C THR A 148 2.39 -18.55 15.47
N ASN A 149 2.79 -17.95 14.35
CA ASN A 149 3.35 -16.60 14.25
C ASN A 149 3.04 -15.99 12.86
N ALA A 150 3.16 -14.67 12.75
CA ALA A 150 2.97 -13.98 11.48
C ALA A 150 3.89 -12.77 11.28
N LEU A 151 4.06 -12.38 10.01
CA LEU A 151 4.68 -11.12 9.57
C LEU A 151 3.65 -10.31 8.78
N ASP A 152 3.50 -9.03 9.12
CA ASP A 152 2.82 -8.01 8.31
C ASP A 152 3.89 -7.03 7.78
N LEU A 153 4.22 -7.15 6.50
CA LEU A 153 5.28 -6.38 5.83
C LEU A 153 4.69 -5.19 5.06
N GLY A 154 5.17 -3.98 5.37
CA GLY A 154 4.54 -2.74 4.92
C GLY A 154 3.25 -2.50 5.71
N THR A 155 3.35 -2.58 7.04
CA THR A 155 2.19 -2.67 7.94
C THR A 155 1.32 -1.41 7.92
N GLY A 156 1.87 -0.23 7.60
CA GLY A 156 1.13 1.02 7.58
C GLY A 156 0.38 1.28 8.90
N SER A 157 -0.94 1.26 8.86
CA SER A 157 -1.83 1.39 10.03
C SER A 157 -1.87 0.18 10.96
N ALA A 158 -1.21 -0.94 10.61
CA ALA A 158 -1.29 -2.25 11.25
C ALA A 158 -2.67 -2.93 11.18
N VAL A 159 -3.56 -2.52 10.27
CA VAL A 159 -4.89 -3.12 10.12
C VAL A 159 -4.83 -4.65 9.91
N LEU A 160 -3.86 -5.15 9.14
CA LEU A 160 -3.72 -6.59 8.85
C LEU A 160 -3.09 -7.33 10.03
N ALA A 161 -2.05 -6.77 10.66
CA ALA A 161 -1.49 -7.33 11.90
C ALA A 161 -2.53 -7.42 13.03
N ILE A 162 -3.36 -6.39 13.21
CA ILE A 162 -4.44 -6.38 14.19
C ILE A 162 -5.49 -7.44 13.84
N ALA A 163 -5.85 -7.58 12.57
CA ALA A 163 -6.79 -8.61 12.12
C ALA A 163 -6.31 -10.02 12.46
N ILE A 164 -5.03 -10.32 12.19
CA ILE A 164 -4.41 -11.61 12.54
C ILE A 164 -4.47 -11.81 14.06
N ALA A 165 -4.03 -10.84 14.85
CA ALA A 165 -3.98 -10.93 16.32
C ALA A 165 -5.38 -11.11 16.96
N LYS A 166 -6.42 -10.52 16.37
CA LYS A 166 -7.81 -10.70 16.84
C LYS A 166 -8.41 -12.06 16.48
N LEU A 167 -7.98 -12.67 15.37
CA LEU A 167 -8.41 -14.03 15.01
C LEU A 167 -7.65 -15.10 15.80
N ALA A 168 -6.35 -14.90 15.96
CA ALA A 168 -5.44 -15.79 16.65
C ALA A 168 -4.51 -14.95 17.55
N PRO A 169 -4.54 -15.12 18.88
CA PRO A 169 -3.67 -14.41 19.81
C PRO A 169 -2.24 -14.95 19.75
N ILE A 170 -1.60 -14.76 18.59
CA ILE A 170 -0.25 -15.22 18.25
C ILE A 170 0.69 -14.04 18.07
N PRO A 171 2.02 -14.22 18.18
CA PRO A 171 2.98 -13.18 17.88
C PRO A 171 2.90 -12.74 16.41
N VAL A 172 2.72 -11.44 16.18
CA VAL A 172 2.76 -10.82 14.86
C VAL A 172 3.85 -9.75 14.84
N LEU A 173 4.84 -9.91 13.96
CA LEU A 173 5.79 -8.85 13.67
C LEU A 173 5.21 -7.95 12.58
N ALA A 174 5.06 -6.67 12.86
CA ALA A 174 4.52 -5.66 11.96
C ALA A 174 5.63 -4.67 11.60
N THR A 175 6.08 -4.66 10.35
CA THR A 175 7.21 -3.81 9.94
C THR A 175 6.83 -2.84 8.85
N ASP A 176 7.39 -1.64 8.93
CA ASP A 176 7.35 -0.65 7.85
C ASP A 176 8.72 -0.03 7.65
N ILE A 177 8.97 0.52 6.46
CA ILE A 177 10.18 1.31 6.18
C ILE A 177 10.06 2.72 6.77
N ASP A 178 8.83 3.22 6.94
CA ASP A 178 8.56 4.55 7.47
C ASP A 178 8.39 4.51 9.01
N PRO A 179 9.24 5.23 9.79
CA PRO A 179 9.08 5.34 11.23
C PRO A 179 7.78 6.01 11.68
N ILE A 180 7.17 6.87 10.85
CA ILE A 180 5.86 7.48 11.14
C ILE A 180 4.78 6.40 11.09
N ALA A 181 4.73 5.60 10.03
CA ALA A 181 3.83 4.45 9.92
C ALA A 181 3.95 3.50 11.13
N VAL A 182 5.18 3.17 11.55
CA VAL A 182 5.42 2.30 12.72
C VAL A 182 4.88 2.90 14.03
N THR A 183 4.98 4.22 14.19
CA THR A 183 4.41 4.92 15.35
C THR A 183 2.89 4.79 15.35
N VAL A 184 2.24 5.03 14.22
CA VAL A 184 0.77 4.92 14.10
C VAL A 184 0.31 3.47 14.25
N ALA A 185 1.03 2.51 13.68
CA ALA A 185 0.80 1.08 13.90
C ALA A 185 0.81 0.73 15.38
N ALA A 186 1.81 1.20 16.14
CA ALA A 186 1.91 0.94 17.57
C ALA A 186 0.69 1.49 18.33
N GLU A 187 0.28 2.72 18.03
CA GLU A 187 -0.90 3.35 18.62
C GLU A 187 -2.18 2.55 18.30
N ASN A 188 -2.37 2.15 17.04
CA ASN A 188 -3.53 1.35 16.62
C ASN A 188 -3.57 -0.02 17.30
N THR A 189 -2.43 -0.67 17.57
CA THR A 189 -2.42 -1.96 18.30
C THR A 189 -2.89 -1.79 19.75
N VAL A 190 -2.57 -0.67 20.39
CA VAL A 190 -3.05 -0.33 21.73
C VAL A 190 -4.54 -0.02 21.70
N LEU A 191 -5.00 0.78 20.73
CA LEU A 191 -6.43 1.10 20.55
C LEU A 191 -7.30 -0.14 20.33
N ASN A 192 -6.72 -1.19 19.73
CA ASN A 192 -7.39 -2.45 19.45
C ASN A 192 -7.17 -3.54 20.49
N GLU A 193 -6.47 -3.23 21.59
CA GLU A 193 -6.18 -4.15 22.70
C GLU A 193 -5.41 -5.41 22.26
N VAL A 194 -4.50 -5.27 21.28
CA VAL A 194 -3.68 -6.38 20.75
C VAL A 194 -2.17 -6.11 20.83
N SER A 195 -1.75 -5.05 21.51
CA SER A 195 -0.33 -4.67 21.64
C SER A 195 0.54 -5.70 22.36
N GLU A 196 -0.04 -6.67 23.07
CA GLU A 196 0.71 -7.80 23.65
C GLU A 196 1.09 -8.87 22.62
N HIS A 197 0.40 -8.89 21.48
CA HIS A 197 0.59 -9.85 20.40
C HIS A 197 1.31 -9.24 19.19
N VAL A 198 1.18 -7.92 18.97
CA VAL A 198 1.76 -7.23 17.82
C VAL A 198 2.98 -6.43 18.22
N ILE A 199 4.11 -6.70 17.56
CA ILE A 199 5.37 -5.97 17.75
C ILE A 199 5.62 -5.15 16.50
N THR A 200 5.71 -3.83 16.65
CA THR A 200 5.97 -2.92 15.53
C THR A 200 7.46 -2.55 15.46
N ALA A 201 8.02 -2.47 14.25
CA ALA A 201 9.42 -2.08 14.06
C ALA A 201 9.66 -1.40 12.71
N THR A 202 10.50 -0.35 12.71
CA THR A 202 11.00 0.24 11.47
C THR A 202 12.10 -0.65 10.90
N ALA A 203 11.94 -1.12 9.67
CA ALA A 203 12.89 -1.98 9.00
C ALA A 203 12.86 -1.74 7.48
N GLU A 204 13.96 -1.25 6.92
CA GLU A 204 14.12 -0.99 5.47
C GLU A 204 14.16 -2.29 4.62
N GLY A 205 14.42 -3.44 5.25
CA GLY A 205 14.48 -4.72 4.56
C GLY A 205 14.86 -5.88 5.48
N PHE A 206 14.91 -7.10 4.92
CA PHE A 206 15.12 -8.34 5.66
C PHE A 206 16.49 -8.49 6.33
N ASP A 207 17.46 -7.64 6.00
CA ASP A 207 18.76 -7.59 6.70
C ASP A 207 18.66 -7.00 8.11
N HIS A 208 17.55 -6.33 8.43
CA HIS A 208 17.33 -5.74 9.74
C HIS A 208 17.36 -6.83 10.84
N PRO A 209 18.11 -6.65 11.95
CA PRO A 209 18.30 -7.71 12.95
C PRO A 209 17.02 -8.24 13.60
N ILE A 210 15.92 -7.46 13.56
CA ILE A 210 14.64 -7.85 14.15
C ILE A 210 14.15 -9.20 13.59
N PHE A 211 14.30 -9.44 12.29
CA PHE A 211 13.78 -10.65 11.64
C PHE A 211 14.42 -11.93 12.18
N ARG A 212 15.67 -11.88 12.65
CA ARG A 212 16.38 -13.03 13.23
C ARG A 212 15.72 -13.59 14.49
N SER A 213 14.94 -12.77 15.18
CA SER A 213 14.26 -13.15 16.42
C SER A 213 12.87 -13.75 16.20
N TYR A 214 12.28 -13.59 15.01
CA TYR A 214 10.89 -13.96 14.74
C TYR A 214 10.71 -14.93 13.56
N THR A 215 11.75 -15.11 12.73
CA THR A 215 11.77 -16.07 11.61
C THR A 215 11.95 -17.52 12.07
N PRO A 216 11.43 -18.53 11.35
CA PRO A 216 10.55 -18.42 10.16
C PRO A 216 9.09 -18.11 10.54
N PHE A 217 8.34 -17.56 9.59
CA PHE A 217 6.93 -17.21 9.76
C PHE A 217 6.00 -18.26 9.14
N ASP A 218 4.94 -18.64 9.87
CA ASP A 218 3.87 -19.50 9.39
C ASP A 218 2.91 -18.75 8.46
N LEU A 219 2.75 -17.45 8.65
CA LEU A 219 1.97 -16.57 7.79
C LEU A 219 2.76 -15.28 7.50
N ILE A 220 2.91 -14.92 6.23
CA ILE A 220 3.40 -13.61 5.82
C ILE A 220 2.31 -12.90 5.03
N VAL A 221 2.02 -11.66 5.37
CA VAL A 221 1.10 -10.79 4.64
C VAL A 221 1.88 -9.55 4.18
N ALA A 222 1.70 -9.18 2.91
CA ALA A 222 2.29 -7.96 2.36
C ALA A 222 1.28 -7.29 1.42
N ASN A 223 0.81 -6.10 1.80
CA ASN A 223 -0.08 -5.27 1.00
C ASN A 223 0.65 -4.01 0.53
N ILE A 224 1.59 -4.19 -0.40
CA ILE A 224 2.49 -3.16 -0.92
C ILE A 224 2.52 -3.22 -2.45
N LEU A 225 3.24 -2.29 -3.09
CA LEU A 225 3.29 -2.20 -4.55
C LEU A 225 3.88 -3.46 -5.21
N ALA A 226 3.40 -3.78 -6.41
CA ALA A 226 3.77 -4.98 -7.15
C ALA A 226 5.28 -5.13 -7.43
N ASN A 227 5.98 -4.05 -7.80
CA ASN A 227 7.42 -4.13 -8.11
C ASN A 227 8.25 -4.47 -6.86
N PRO A 228 8.08 -3.78 -5.71
CA PRO A 228 8.66 -4.22 -4.44
C PRO A 228 8.37 -5.68 -4.09
N LEU A 229 7.13 -6.17 -4.31
CA LEU A 229 6.80 -7.58 -4.06
C LEU A 229 7.64 -8.55 -4.92
N VAL A 230 7.82 -8.24 -6.21
CA VAL A 230 8.65 -9.04 -7.12
C VAL A 230 10.10 -9.09 -6.63
N GLU A 231 10.66 -7.94 -6.24
CA GLU A 231 12.03 -7.85 -5.73
C GLU A 231 12.22 -8.60 -4.41
N LEU A 232 11.20 -8.56 -3.54
CA LEU A 232 11.23 -9.20 -2.22
C LEU A 232 10.93 -10.70 -2.24
N ALA A 233 10.50 -11.28 -3.37
CA ALA A 233 10.10 -12.68 -3.45
C ALA A 233 11.15 -13.68 -2.89
N PRO A 234 12.46 -13.57 -3.21
CA PRO A 234 13.47 -14.48 -2.64
C PRO A 234 13.57 -14.35 -1.11
N SER A 235 13.56 -13.13 -0.58
CA SER A 235 13.65 -12.85 0.85
C SER A 235 12.42 -13.32 1.60
N LEU A 236 11.23 -13.08 1.05
CA LEU A 236 9.98 -13.59 1.62
C LEU A 236 9.97 -15.11 1.68
N LYS A 237 10.41 -15.79 0.62
CA LYS A 237 10.53 -17.25 0.63
C LYS A 237 11.53 -17.75 1.67
N SER A 238 12.67 -17.09 1.84
CA SER A 238 13.69 -17.52 2.82
C SER A 238 13.26 -17.34 4.27
N HIS A 239 12.28 -16.47 4.54
CA HIS A 239 11.71 -16.23 5.88
C HIS A 239 10.41 -17.00 6.12
N LEU A 240 9.88 -17.70 5.11
CA LEU A 240 8.68 -18.51 5.21
C LEU A 240 8.99 -19.89 5.81
N ALA A 241 8.15 -20.35 6.73
CA ALA A 241 8.21 -21.72 7.23
C ALA A 241 7.92 -22.74 6.10
N PRO A 242 8.39 -24.00 6.20
CA PRO A 242 8.20 -25.00 5.13
C PRO A 242 6.74 -25.27 4.71
N SER A 243 5.77 -25.00 5.58
CA SER A 243 4.32 -25.13 5.32
C SER A 243 3.58 -23.79 5.42
N GLY A 244 4.33 -22.69 5.48
CA GLY A 244 3.79 -21.35 5.69
C GLY A 244 3.02 -20.83 4.48
N SER A 245 2.20 -19.82 4.73
CA SER A 245 1.40 -19.15 3.72
C SER A 245 1.88 -17.72 3.49
N ILE A 246 1.84 -17.27 2.23
CA ILE A 246 2.06 -15.89 1.85
C ILE A 246 0.78 -15.32 1.25
N ILE A 247 0.32 -14.18 1.77
CA ILE A 247 -0.79 -13.40 1.23
C ILE A 247 -0.22 -12.08 0.69
N LEU A 248 -0.42 -11.84 -0.60
CA LEU A 248 0.07 -10.64 -1.30
C LEU A 248 -1.10 -9.81 -1.80
N SER A 249 -1.03 -8.49 -1.67
CA SER A 249 -2.03 -7.55 -2.21
C SER A 249 -1.35 -6.22 -2.54
N GLY A 250 -2.12 -5.21 -2.96
CA GLY A 250 -1.55 -3.95 -3.49
C GLY A 250 -1.16 -4.07 -4.97
N ILE A 251 -1.75 -5.06 -5.64
CA ILE A 251 -1.42 -5.49 -7.01
C ILE A 251 -2.64 -5.21 -7.90
N LEU A 252 -2.43 -4.55 -9.04
CA LEU A 252 -3.48 -4.38 -10.05
C LEU A 252 -3.75 -5.70 -10.79
N ASP A 253 -4.96 -5.91 -11.30
CA ASP A 253 -5.30 -7.07 -12.13
C ASP A 253 -4.30 -7.32 -13.27
N SER A 254 -3.82 -6.24 -13.90
CA SER A 254 -2.83 -6.31 -14.98
C SER A 254 -1.42 -6.75 -14.52
N GLN A 255 -1.12 -6.62 -13.23
CA GLN A 255 0.16 -6.98 -12.62
C GLN A 255 0.17 -8.39 -12.00
N HIS A 256 -1.00 -9.04 -11.92
CA HIS A 256 -1.18 -10.36 -11.30
C HIS A 256 -0.15 -11.39 -11.77
N ASP A 257 -0.05 -11.61 -13.09
CA ASP A 257 0.77 -12.68 -13.65
C ASP A 257 2.27 -12.45 -13.42
N MET A 258 2.70 -11.18 -13.44
CA MET A 258 4.08 -10.80 -13.15
C MET A 258 4.45 -11.13 -11.70
N VAL A 259 3.62 -10.74 -10.73
CA VAL A 259 3.87 -11.03 -9.32
C VAL A 259 3.79 -12.54 -9.06
N LEU A 260 2.77 -13.22 -9.58
CA LEU A 260 2.61 -14.66 -9.40
C LEU A 260 3.84 -15.44 -9.92
N ALA A 261 4.33 -15.10 -11.12
CA ALA A 261 5.50 -15.75 -11.71
C ALA A 261 6.77 -15.57 -10.85
N ALA A 262 6.96 -14.40 -10.23
CA ALA A 262 8.12 -14.13 -9.38
C ALA A 262 8.17 -15.06 -8.15
N TYR A 263 7.03 -15.31 -7.51
CA TYR A 263 6.94 -16.19 -6.35
C TYR A 263 6.97 -17.68 -6.75
N GLN A 264 6.37 -18.05 -7.88
CA GLN A 264 6.50 -19.40 -8.43
C GLN A 264 7.95 -19.75 -8.77
N ALA A 265 8.74 -18.78 -9.25
CA ALA A 265 10.17 -18.96 -9.48
C ALA A 265 10.97 -19.25 -8.19
N GLN A 266 10.44 -18.88 -7.01
CA GLN A 266 11.00 -19.25 -5.70
C GLN A 266 10.50 -20.62 -5.18
N GLY A 267 9.70 -21.34 -5.99
CA GLY A 267 9.16 -22.64 -5.65
C GLY A 267 7.87 -22.61 -4.82
N LEU A 268 7.18 -21.48 -4.78
CA LEU A 268 5.86 -21.37 -4.14
C LEU A 268 4.76 -21.82 -5.11
N THR A 269 3.73 -22.45 -4.57
CA THR A 269 2.54 -22.91 -5.28
C THR A 269 1.41 -21.93 -5.08
N HIS A 270 0.71 -21.61 -6.16
CA HIS A 270 -0.52 -20.81 -6.12
C HIS A 270 -1.65 -21.60 -5.47
N GLU A 271 -2.28 -21.02 -4.45
CA GLU A 271 -3.45 -21.61 -3.80
C GLU A 271 -4.74 -20.93 -4.27
N LYS A 272 -4.76 -19.59 -4.28
CA LYS A 272 -5.97 -18.81 -4.55
C LYS A 272 -5.65 -17.38 -4.97
N THR A 273 -6.51 -16.79 -5.80
CA THR A 273 -6.52 -15.35 -6.07
C THR A 273 -7.93 -14.81 -5.89
N PHE A 274 -8.05 -13.66 -5.22
CA PHE A 274 -9.26 -12.83 -5.23
C PHE A 274 -9.06 -11.63 -6.15
N HIS A 275 -10.09 -11.29 -6.92
CA HIS A 275 -10.16 -10.09 -7.76
C HIS A 275 -11.26 -9.18 -7.21
N ARG A 276 -10.93 -7.93 -6.90
CA ARG A 276 -11.84 -6.93 -6.33
C ARG A 276 -11.54 -5.55 -6.86
N GLU A 277 -12.51 -4.98 -7.59
CA GLU A 277 -12.45 -3.57 -8.03
C GLU A 277 -11.16 -3.21 -8.77
N GLY A 278 -10.62 -4.12 -9.59
CA GLY A 278 -9.37 -3.90 -10.34
C GLY A 278 -8.08 -4.32 -9.62
N TRP A 279 -8.20 -4.81 -8.38
CA TRP A 279 -7.09 -5.24 -7.52
C TRP A 279 -7.11 -6.73 -7.25
N VAL A 280 -5.95 -7.31 -6.97
CA VAL A 280 -5.82 -8.73 -6.62
C VAL A 280 -5.22 -8.97 -5.25
N THR A 281 -5.69 -10.04 -4.61
CA THR A 281 -5.06 -10.65 -3.44
C THR A 281 -4.68 -12.08 -3.78
N ILE A 282 -3.41 -12.44 -3.66
CA ILE A 282 -2.85 -13.74 -4.05
C ILE A 282 -2.43 -14.50 -2.80
N HIS A 283 -2.82 -15.77 -2.69
CA HIS A 283 -2.37 -16.71 -1.66
C HIS A 283 -1.45 -17.77 -2.26
N LEU A 284 -0.28 -17.95 -1.65
CA LEU A 284 0.82 -18.82 -2.08
C LEU A 284 1.35 -19.68 -0.91
N LYS A 285 1.92 -20.86 -1.20
CA LYS A 285 2.54 -21.78 -0.23
C LYS A 285 3.82 -22.46 -0.72
#